data_AF-A0A661TSR9-F1
#
_entry.id   AF-A0A661TSR9-F1
#
_cell.length_a   1.000
_cell.length_b   1.000
_cell.length_c   1.000
_cell.angle_alpha   90.00
_cell.angle_beta   90.00
_cell.angle_gamma   90.00
#
_symmetry.space_group_name_H-M   'P 1'
#
loop_
_entity.id
_entity.type
_entity.pdbx_description
1 polymer ?
#
loop_
_entity_poly.entity_id
_entity_poly.type
_entity_poly.pdbx_seq_one_letter_code
_entity_poly.pdbx_strand_id
1 'polypeptide(L)'
;MRIDVTFTPGELKAYLANSDRNHRRLIVIIDVLRATTTIITALKNKAIWILPVLAPEEAFEMKKVYGDAILAGERDGEKIDGFDLGNSPFEFTEEVVAGRGIIQSTTNGTVNIRYA
;
A
#
# COMPACT_ATOMS: atom_id res chain seq x y z
N MET A 1 0.52 28.45 -2.80
CA MET A 1 0.49 26.97 -2.70
C MET A 1 1.41 26.42 -3.77
N ARG A 2 2.40 25.60 -3.40
CA ARG A 2 3.30 24.95 -4.35
C ARG A 2 2.83 23.51 -4.54
N ILE A 3 2.73 23.07 -5.80
CA ILE A 3 2.38 21.69 -6.18
C ILE A 3 3.52 21.21 -7.06
N ASP A 4 4.15 20.11 -6.67
CA ASP A 4 5.15 19.41 -7.46
C ASP A 4 4.64 17.98 -7.73
N VAL A 5 5.11 17.35 -8.80
CA VAL A 5 4.75 15.98 -9.18
C VAL A 5 6.03 15.18 -9.41
N THR A 6 6.09 13.98 -8.86
CA THR A 6 7.14 12.99 -9.10
C THR A 6 6.49 11.72 -9.63
N PHE A 7 7.05 11.13 -10.67
CA PHE A 7 6.48 9.96 -11.35
C PHE A 7 7.05 8.64 -10.84
N THR A 8 8.20 8.67 -10.17
CA THR A 8 8.87 7.47 -9.68
C THR A 8 9.27 7.58 -8.21
N PRO A 9 9.43 6.46 -7.49
CA PRO A 9 9.97 6.47 -6.13
C PRO A 9 11.36 7.13 -6.04
N GLY A 10 12.18 6.99 -7.08
CA GLY A 10 13.51 7.60 -7.15
C GLY A 10 13.46 9.12 -7.21
N GLU A 11 12.54 9.67 -8.02
CA GLU A 11 12.31 11.12 -8.08
C GLU A 11 11.80 11.67 -6.76
N LEU A 12 10.87 10.96 -6.09
CA LEU A 12 10.39 11.35 -4.77
C LEU A 12 11.54 11.40 -3.76
N LYS A 13 12.39 10.36 -3.70
CA LYS A 13 13.57 10.34 -2.82
C LYS A 13 14.51 11.51 -3.10
N ALA A 14 14.83 11.77 -4.37
CA ALA A 14 15.69 12.88 -4.76
C ALA A 14 15.07 14.24 -4.39
N TYR A 15 13.78 14.41 -4.63
CA TYR A 15 13.05 15.61 -4.23
C TYR A 15 13.11 15.81 -2.71
N LEU A 16 12.78 14.78 -1.92
CA LEU A 16 12.80 14.85 -0.46
C LEU A 16 14.21 15.13 0.09
N ALA A 17 15.26 14.56 -0.50
CA ALA A 17 16.64 14.76 -0.08
C ALA A 17 17.14 16.20 -0.31
N ASN A 18 16.67 16.86 -1.36
CA ASN A 18 17.09 18.22 -1.74
C ASN A 18 16.19 19.33 -1.20
N SER A 19 15.13 18.99 -0.47
CA SER A 19 14.13 19.95 -0.02
C SER A 19 14.28 20.29 1.46
N ASP A 20 14.03 21.56 1.83
CA ASP A 20 14.11 22.03 3.22
C ASP A 20 13.20 21.23 4.17
N ARG A 21 13.81 20.55 5.13
CA ARG A 21 13.12 19.67 6.10
C ARG A 21 12.26 20.42 7.11
N ASN A 22 12.41 21.74 7.25
CA ASN A 22 11.61 22.55 8.16
C ASN A 22 10.22 22.90 7.59
N HIS A 23 9.97 22.63 6.31
CA HIS A 23 8.68 22.86 5.68
C HIS A 23 7.78 21.61 5.74
N ARG A 24 6.61 21.74 6.36
CA ARG A 24 5.57 20.72 6.36
C ARG A 24 5.00 20.55 4.95
N ARG A 25 4.88 19.30 4.49
CA ARG A 25 4.39 18.95 3.16
C ARG A 25 3.22 17.98 3.27
N LEU A 26 2.33 18.04 2.28
CA LEU A 26 1.29 17.04 2.06
C LEU A 26 1.73 16.21 0.86
N ILE A 27 1.89 14.90 1.04
CA ILE A 27 2.21 13.97 -0.04
C ILE A 27 0.95 13.20 -0.39
N VAL A 28 0.60 13.18 -1.68
CA VAL A 28 -0.51 12.40 -2.22
C VAL A 28 0.08 11.33 -3.14
N ILE A 29 -0.07 10.07 -2.75
CA ILE A 29 0.44 8.94 -3.52
C ILE A 29 -0.65 8.46 -4.45
N ILE A 30 -0.29 8.25 -5.71
CA ILE A 30 -1.20 7.82 -6.77
C ILE A 30 -0.60 6.58 -7.43
N ASP A 31 -1.25 5.44 -7.23
CA ASP A 31 -1.01 4.19 -7.97
C ASP A 31 -2.38 3.61 -8.32
N VAL A 32 -2.97 4.16 -9.40
CA VAL A 32 -4.34 3.84 -9.82
C VAL A 32 -4.46 2.38 -10.23
N LEU A 33 -3.40 1.78 -10.77
CA LEU A 33 -3.35 0.41 -11.27
C LEU A 33 -2.26 -0.40 -10.55
N ARG A 34 -2.52 -0.92 -9.35
CA ARG A 34 -3.83 -0.96 -8.66
C ARG A 34 -3.78 -0.60 -7.18
N ALA A 35 -2.59 -0.36 -6.62
CA ALA A 35 -2.40 -0.37 -5.16
C ALA A 35 -3.29 0.64 -4.42
N THR A 36 -3.31 1.91 -4.84
CA THR A 36 -4.12 2.94 -4.14
C THR A 36 -5.61 2.78 -4.38
N THR A 37 -6.03 2.30 -5.56
CA THR A 37 -7.43 1.94 -5.82
C THR A 37 -7.88 0.78 -4.92
N THR A 38 -7.03 -0.23 -4.75
CA THR A 38 -7.26 -1.36 -3.84
C THR A 38 -7.38 -0.91 -2.38
N ILE A 39 -6.47 -0.04 -1.91
CA ILE A 39 -6.51 0.54 -0.55
C ILE A 39 -7.85 1.26 -0.31
N ILE A 40 -8.23 2.16 -1.21
CA ILE A 40 -9.47 2.94 -1.09
C ILE A 40 -10.68 2.01 -1.09
N THR A 41 -10.67 0.97 -1.91
CA THR A 41 -11.78 -0.01 -2.00
C THR A 41 -11.91 -0.80 -0.71
N ALA A 42 -10.80 -1.29 -0.16
CA ALA A 42 -10.78 -2.03 1.10
C ALA A 42 -11.31 -1.18 2.28
N LEU A 43 -10.81 0.07 2.40
CA LEU A 43 -11.25 0.99 3.45
C LEU A 43 -12.73 1.38 3.29
N LYS A 44 -13.19 1.62 2.06
CA LYS A 44 -14.62 1.85 1.77
C LYS A 44 -15.48 0.66 2.20
N ASN A 45 -14.96 -0.55 2.04
CA ASN A 45 -15.59 -1.80 2.44
C ASN A 45 -15.27 -2.21 3.89
N LYS A 46 -14.95 -1.23 4.75
CA LYS A 46 -14.84 -1.34 6.21
C LYS A 46 -13.64 -2.13 6.74
N ALA A 47 -12.57 -2.26 5.95
CA ALA A 47 -11.27 -2.67 6.51
C ALA A 47 -10.83 -1.66 7.59
N ILE A 48 -10.26 -2.16 8.70
CA ILE A 48 -9.93 -1.30 9.86
C ILE A 48 -8.62 -0.52 9.69
N TRP A 49 -7.67 -1.11 8.97
CA TRP A 49 -6.38 -0.51 8.65
C TRP A 49 -5.72 -1.25 7.49
N ILE A 50 -4.81 -0.56 6.82
CA ILE A 50 -3.90 -1.15 5.84
C ILE A 50 -2.47 -0.92 6.32
N LEU A 51 -1.64 -1.97 6.32
CA LEU A 51 -0.22 -1.93 6.60
C LEU A 51 0.56 -2.22 5.31
N PRO A 52 1.12 -1.18 4.65
CA PRO A 52 2.01 -1.36 3.52
C PRO A 52 3.36 -1.91 3.97
N VAL A 53 3.79 -3.01 3.34
CA VAL A 53 5.10 -3.63 3.55
C VAL A 53 5.88 -3.68 2.24
N LEU A 54 7.21 -3.77 2.34
CA LEU A 54 8.11 -3.74 1.18
C LEU A 54 8.24 -5.12 0.54
N ALA A 55 8.28 -6.16 1.36
CA ALA A 55 8.59 -7.53 0.93
C ALA A 55 7.48 -8.51 1.34
N PRO A 56 7.22 -9.58 0.58
CA PRO A 56 6.26 -10.60 0.99
C PRO A 56 6.61 -11.28 2.31
N GLU A 57 7.90 -11.46 2.58
CA GLU A 57 8.40 -12.05 3.82
C GLU A 57 8.05 -11.17 5.02
N GLU A 58 8.20 -9.85 4.90
CA GLU A 58 7.73 -8.88 5.91
C GLU A 58 6.23 -9.05 6.16
N ALA A 59 5.43 -9.30 5.11
CA ALA A 59 4.00 -9.51 5.25
C ALA A 59 3.67 -10.74 6.11
N PHE A 60 4.34 -11.87 5.85
CA PHE A 60 4.17 -13.09 6.64
C PHE A 60 4.61 -12.91 8.09
N GLU A 61 5.72 -12.21 8.34
CA GLU A 61 6.14 -11.90 9.72
C GLU A 61 5.14 -11.00 10.43
N MET A 62 4.62 -9.96 9.76
CA MET A 62 3.59 -9.10 10.35
C MET A 62 2.27 -9.84 10.59
N LYS A 63 1.91 -10.86 9.78
CA LYS A 63 0.72 -11.69 10.04
C LYS A 63 0.84 -12.44 11.37
N LYS A 64 2.04 -12.89 11.76
CA LYS A 64 2.26 -13.53 13.07
C LYS A 64 1.98 -12.57 14.23
N VAL A 65 2.20 -11.26 14.02
CA VAL A 65 1.95 -10.22 15.02
C VAL A 65 0.47 -9.81 15.06
N TYR A 66 -0.15 -9.65 13.89
CA TYR A 66 -1.53 -9.15 13.77
C TYR A 66 -2.60 -10.26 13.70
N GLY A 67 -2.22 -11.53 13.68
CA GLY A 67 -3.13 -12.66 13.77
C GLY A 67 -4.02 -12.81 12.53
N ASP A 68 -5.27 -12.37 12.64
CA ASP A 68 -6.34 -12.55 11.66
C ASP A 68 -6.28 -11.57 10.47
N ALA A 69 -5.20 -10.79 10.37
CA ALA A 69 -4.97 -9.88 9.26
C ALA A 69 -4.89 -10.61 7.91
N ILE A 70 -5.46 -9.97 6.88
CA ILE A 70 -5.43 -10.42 5.49
C ILE A 70 -4.07 -10.12 4.90
N LEU A 71 -3.44 -11.10 4.25
CA LEU A 71 -2.32 -10.86 3.34
C LEU A 71 -2.87 -10.56 1.95
N ALA A 72 -2.54 -9.39 1.42
CA ALA A 72 -2.95 -9.00 0.09
C ALA A 72 -1.80 -8.40 -0.70
N GLY A 73 -1.75 -8.63 -2.00
CA GLY A 73 -0.61 -8.15 -2.76
C GLY A 73 -0.36 -8.83 -4.07
N GLU A 74 0.63 -8.30 -4.77
CA GLU A 74 1.05 -8.81 -6.07
C GLU A 74 2.55 -8.74 -6.29
N ARG A 75 3.03 -9.62 -7.17
CA ARG A 75 4.29 -9.48 -7.91
C ARG A 75 3.99 -9.76 -9.37
N ASP A 76 4.47 -8.90 -10.26
CA ASP A 76 4.21 -8.96 -11.70
C ASP A 76 2.71 -9.03 -12.06
N GLY A 77 1.85 -8.41 -11.25
CA GLY A 77 0.40 -8.39 -11.44
C GLY A 77 -0.35 -9.60 -10.89
N GLU A 78 0.36 -10.66 -10.51
CA GLU A 78 -0.18 -11.92 -10.00
C GLU A 78 -0.22 -11.95 -8.47
N LYS A 79 -1.18 -12.68 -7.91
CA LYS A 79 -1.27 -12.87 -6.46
C LYS A 79 -0.02 -13.61 -5.96
N ILE A 80 0.54 -13.13 -4.85
CA ILE A 80 1.69 -13.77 -4.21
C ILE A 80 1.27 -15.12 -3.61
N ASP A 81 2.09 -16.15 -3.79
CA ASP A 81 1.84 -17.48 -3.21
C ASP A 81 1.72 -17.41 -1.68
N GLY A 82 0.67 -18.04 -1.15
CA GLY A 82 0.35 -18.01 0.28
C GLY A 82 -0.38 -16.74 0.76
N PHE A 83 -0.61 -15.75 -0.11
CA PHE A 83 -1.47 -14.61 0.22
C PHE A 83 -2.95 -14.95 0.06
N ASP A 84 -3.77 -14.29 0.88
CA ASP A 84 -5.22 -14.48 0.88
C ASP A 84 -5.82 -13.86 -0.40
N LEU A 85 -5.47 -12.60 -0.70
CA LEU A 85 -5.97 -11.82 -1.85
C LEU A 85 -4.84 -11.32 -2.77
N GLY A 86 -5.17 -11.06 -4.02
CA GLY A 86 -4.31 -10.34 -4.97
C GLY A 86 -4.32 -8.83 -4.73
N ASN A 87 -4.05 -8.08 -5.81
CA ASN A 87 -4.17 -6.61 -5.84
C ASN A 87 -5.32 -6.15 -6.75
N SER A 88 -6.34 -6.99 -6.98
CA SER A 88 -7.54 -6.59 -7.71
C SER A 88 -8.54 -5.97 -6.73
N PRO A 89 -9.00 -4.71 -6.92
CA PRO A 89 -10.00 -4.09 -6.07
C PRO A 89 -11.29 -4.90 -5.91
N PHE A 90 -11.64 -5.71 -6.92
CA PHE A 90 -12.83 -6.58 -6.88
C PHE A 90 -12.75 -7.70 -5.85
N GLU A 91 -11.56 -8.07 -5.37
CA GLU A 91 -11.37 -9.09 -4.33
C GLU A 91 -11.68 -8.57 -2.92
N PHE A 92 -11.73 -7.24 -2.74
CA PHE A 92 -11.84 -6.59 -1.43
C PHE A 92 -13.30 -6.23 -1.11
N THR A 93 -14.21 -7.21 -1.20
CA THR A 93 -15.63 -6.99 -0.87
C THR A 93 -15.83 -6.79 0.63
N GLU A 94 -16.96 -6.19 1.03
CA GLU A 94 -17.27 -5.96 2.45
C GLU A 94 -17.28 -7.27 3.25
N GLU A 95 -17.83 -8.35 2.70
CA GLU A 95 -17.86 -9.68 3.33
C GLU A 95 -16.46 -10.24 3.60
N VAL A 96 -15.50 -9.88 2.75
CA VAL A 96 -14.12 -10.34 2.88
C VAL A 96 -13.33 -9.47 3.85
N VAL A 97 -13.49 -8.14 3.83
CA VAL A 97 -12.54 -7.24 4.50
C VAL A 97 -13.09 -6.49 5.71
N ALA A 98 -14.42 -6.48 5.92
CA ALA A 98 -15.01 -5.71 7.01
C ALA A 98 -14.48 -6.15 8.37
N GLY A 99 -14.05 -5.18 9.17
CA GLY A 99 -13.52 -5.41 10.51
C GLY A 99 -12.11 -6.01 10.55
N ARG A 100 -11.49 -6.30 9.39
CA ARG A 100 -10.16 -6.93 9.31
C ARG A 100 -9.07 -5.93 8.92
N GLY A 101 -7.88 -6.17 9.47
CA GLY A 101 -6.66 -5.50 9.03
C GLY A 101 -6.12 -6.14 7.75
N ILE A 102 -5.44 -5.35 6.93
CA ILE A 102 -4.81 -5.85 5.69
C ILE A 102 -3.33 -5.49 5.69
N ILE A 103 -2.48 -6.49 5.51
CA ILE A 103 -1.05 -6.31 5.28
C ILE A 103 -0.83 -6.42 3.77
N GLN A 104 -0.42 -5.32 3.15
CA GLN A 104 -0.36 -5.20 1.70
C GLN A 104 1.08 -5.11 1.20
N SER A 105 1.42 -5.93 0.19
CA SER A 105 2.72 -5.88 -0.50
C SER A 105 2.52 -5.77 -2.02
N THR A 106 3.02 -4.71 -2.63
CA THR A 106 2.92 -4.49 -4.09
C THR A 106 4.27 -4.06 -4.63
N THR A 107 4.44 -4.14 -5.94
CA THR A 107 5.68 -3.77 -6.62
C THR A 107 5.97 -2.27 -6.49
N ASN A 108 4.94 -1.42 -6.61
CA ASN A 108 5.11 0.04 -6.69
C ASN A 108 4.43 0.81 -5.55
N GLY A 109 3.13 0.61 -5.33
CA GLY A 109 2.34 1.45 -4.41
C GLY A 109 2.85 1.43 -2.97
N THR A 110 3.06 0.24 -2.40
CA THR A 110 3.52 0.09 -1.00
C THR A 110 4.93 0.64 -0.79
N VAL A 111 5.79 0.54 -1.81
CA VAL A 111 7.13 1.14 -1.84
C VAL A 111 7.05 2.67 -1.76
N ASN A 112 6.17 3.31 -2.53
CA ASN A 112 5.97 4.76 -2.46
C ASN A 112 5.45 5.20 -1.08
N ILE A 113 4.51 4.46 -0.49
CA ILE A 113 3.96 4.79 0.83
C ILE A 113 5.02 4.70 1.93
N ARG A 114 5.95 3.75 1.86
CA ARG A 114 7.02 3.60 2.85
C ARG A 114 8.16 4.62 2.70
N TYR A 115 8.23 5.34 1.58
CA TYR A 115 9.25 6.36 1.34
C TYR A 115 8.76 7.80 1.52
N ALA A 116 7.46 8.02 1.50
CA ALA A 116 6.83 9.32 1.77
C ALA A 116 6.86 9.66 3.27
#